data_AF-A0AAD0LDR9-F1
#
_entry.id   AF-A0AAD0LDR9-F1
#
_cell.length_a   1.000
_cell.length_b   1.000
_cell.length_c   1.000
_cell.angle_alpha   90.00
_cell.angle_beta   90.00
_cell.angle_gamma   90.00
#
_symmetry.space_group_name_H-M   'P 1'
#
loop_
_entity.id
_entity.type
_entity.pdbx_description
1 polymer ?
#
loop_
_entity_poly.entity_id
_entity_poly.type
_entity_poly.pdbx_seq_one_letter_code
_entity_poly.pdbx_strand_id
1 'polypeptide(L)'
;MEFRHLGNGQTFPPIAPNGRIYAVPVTKENQVEIFCLTSEGIVGCGVTADWADITGAYYDDESWEIILRNYIGRGMRFRRGVPCGIVEEGHETLKTNIQGFAIPVCVMNRIAFEQKKLHPT
;
A
#
# COMPACT_ATOMS: atom_id res chain seq x y z
N MET A 1 3.95 -8.78 13.54
CA MET A 1 5.07 -8.18 12.78
C MET A 1 5.80 -7.18 13.66
N GLU A 2 7.12 -7.26 13.78
CA GLU A 2 7.92 -6.31 14.56
C GLU A 2 8.61 -5.32 13.62
N PHE A 3 8.54 -4.03 13.95
CA PHE A 3 9.14 -2.96 13.17
C PHE A 3 10.34 -2.39 13.92
N ARG A 4 11.46 -2.24 13.23
CA ARG A 4 12.68 -1.63 13.77
C ARG A 4 13.19 -0.53 12.86
N HIS A 5 13.62 0.58 13.46
CA HIS A 5 14.30 1.64 12.73
C HIS A 5 15.75 1.24 12.43
N LEU A 6 16.20 1.46 11.21
CA LEU A 6 17.55 1.08 10.75
C LEU A 6 18.58 2.21 10.92
N GLY A 7 18.19 3.36 11.49
CA GLY A 7 19.09 4.50 11.74
C GLY A 7 19.36 5.41 10.54
N ASN A 8 18.98 5.00 9.32
CA ASN A 8 19.08 5.78 8.08
C ASN A 8 17.72 6.33 7.60
N GLY A 9 16.75 6.47 8.51
CA GLY A 9 15.37 6.84 8.19
C GLY A 9 14.51 5.68 7.64
N GLN A 10 15.10 4.50 7.40
CA GLN A 10 14.35 3.33 6.95
C GLN A 10 13.82 2.50 8.13
N THR A 11 12.81 1.69 7.81
CA THR A 11 12.22 0.71 8.74
C THR A 11 12.42 -0.69 8.17
N PHE A 12 12.61 -1.69 9.04
CA PHE A 12 12.51 -3.09 8.66
C PHE A 12 11.38 -3.78 9.44
N PRO A 13 10.46 -4.49 8.77
CA PRO A 13 10.34 -4.59 7.30
C PRO A 13 9.99 -3.24 6.65
N PRO A 14 10.30 -3.02 5.36
CA PRO A 14 10.13 -1.73 4.71
C PRO A 14 8.65 -1.36 4.62
N ILE A 15 8.34 -0.11 4.95
CA ILE A 15 7.01 0.47 4.79
C ILE A 15 6.99 1.37 3.56
N ALA A 16 5.88 1.38 2.82
CA ALA A 16 5.72 2.31 1.71
C ALA A 16 5.66 3.77 2.23
N PRO A 17 6.37 4.72 1.59
CA PRO A 17 6.27 6.14 1.92
C PRO A 17 4.97 6.74 1.38
N ASN A 18 4.75 8.03 1.63
CA ASN A 18 3.71 8.78 0.95
C ASN A 18 3.98 8.79 -0.56
N GLY A 19 2.92 8.71 -1.34
CA GLY A 19 3.05 8.69 -2.79
C GLY A 19 1.90 8.04 -3.53
N ARG A 20 1.95 8.15 -4.85
CA ARG A 20 0.95 7.61 -5.76
C ARG A 20 1.28 6.17 -6.09
N ILE A 21 0.32 5.27 -5.86
CA ILE A 21 0.46 3.86 -6.19
C ILE A 21 -0.17 3.59 -7.56
N TYR A 22 0.56 2.85 -8.36
CA TYR A 22 0.18 2.45 -9.71
C TYR A 22 0.14 0.93 -9.81
N ALA A 23 -0.98 0.38 -10.27
CA ALA A 23 -1.12 -1.06 -10.48
C ALA A 23 -2.07 -1.35 -11.63
N VAL A 24 -2.16 -2.63 -12.03
CA VAL A 24 -3.14 -3.09 -13.02
C VAL A 24 -4.32 -3.73 -12.29
N PRO A 25 -5.53 -3.12 -12.33
CA PRO A 25 -6.73 -3.73 -11.80
C PRO A 25 -7.00 -5.08 -12.48
N VAL A 26 -7.55 -6.05 -11.75
CA VAL A 26 -7.88 -7.37 -12.33
C VAL A 26 -8.85 -7.25 -13.52
N THR A 27 -9.67 -6.19 -13.55
CA THR A 27 -10.67 -5.92 -14.60
C THR A 27 -10.14 -5.12 -15.79
N LYS A 28 -8.89 -4.66 -15.78
CA LYS A 28 -8.29 -3.81 -16.82
C LYS A 28 -6.97 -4.37 -17.32
N GLU A 29 -6.47 -3.87 -18.43
CA GLU A 29 -5.17 -4.27 -18.99
C GLU A 29 -4.05 -3.25 -18.72
N ASN A 30 -4.42 -1.99 -18.54
CA ASN A 30 -3.47 -0.89 -18.37
C ASN A 30 -3.19 -0.60 -16.89
N GLN A 31 -1.97 -0.13 -16.63
CA GLN A 31 -1.59 0.42 -15.34
C GLN A 31 -2.34 1.74 -15.12
N VAL A 32 -2.90 1.90 -13.92
CA VAL A 32 -3.60 3.11 -13.50
C VAL A 32 -3.09 3.53 -12.13
N GLU A 33 -3.22 4.81 -11.82
CA GLU A 33 -3.16 5.26 -10.43
C GLU A 33 -4.34 4.65 -9.68
N ILE A 34 -4.06 3.98 -8.56
CA ILE A 34 -5.08 3.29 -7.79
C ILE A 34 -5.45 4.07 -6.52
N PHE A 35 -4.46 4.67 -5.86
CA PHE A 35 -4.63 5.56 -4.72
C PHE A 35 -3.30 6.23 -4.36
N CYS A 36 -3.39 7.29 -3.56
CA CYS A 36 -2.29 7.93 -2.87
C CYS A 36 -2.22 7.41 -1.43
N LEU A 37 -1.02 7.06 -0.98
CA LEU A 37 -0.68 6.92 0.43
C LEU A 37 -0.37 8.30 0.98
N THR A 38 -1.02 8.69 2.07
CA THR A 38 -0.79 9.96 2.77
C THR A 38 -0.36 9.69 4.22
N SER A 39 -0.09 10.75 4.99
CA SER A 39 0.11 10.62 6.43
C SER A 39 -1.15 10.14 7.17
N GLU A 40 -2.33 10.44 6.65
CA GLU A 40 -3.62 10.21 7.31
C GLU A 40 -4.27 8.88 6.89
N GLY A 41 -3.97 8.40 5.68
CA GLY A 41 -4.57 7.18 5.17
C GLY A 41 -4.37 6.99 3.66
N ILE A 42 -5.42 6.52 3.01
CA ILE A 42 -5.48 6.24 1.58
C ILE A 42 -6.52 7.16 0.92
N VAL A 43 -6.14 7.81 -0.17
CA VAL A 43 -7.02 8.70 -0.95
C VAL A 43 -6.89 8.42 -2.44
N GLY A 44 -7.99 8.20 -3.14
CA GLY A 44 -8.01 8.08 -4.60
C GLY A 44 -9.05 7.11 -5.13
N CYS A 45 -9.36 7.18 -6.43
CA CYS A 45 -10.34 6.31 -7.11
C CYS A 45 -11.71 6.19 -6.40
N GLY A 46 -12.19 7.27 -5.77
CA GLY A 46 -13.45 7.30 -5.03
C GLY A 46 -13.40 6.64 -3.64
N VAL A 47 -12.19 6.32 -3.15
CA VAL A 47 -11.92 5.81 -1.81
C VAL A 47 -11.19 6.88 -1.01
N THR A 48 -11.70 7.14 0.19
CA THR A 48 -11.01 7.87 1.25
C THR A 48 -11.15 7.04 2.51
N ALA A 49 -10.04 6.64 3.09
CA ALA A 49 -10.03 5.80 4.28
C ALA A 49 -8.84 6.18 5.18
N ASP A 50 -9.14 6.44 6.45
CA ASP A 50 -8.10 6.64 7.46
C ASP A 50 -7.41 5.31 7.77
N TRP A 51 -6.20 5.35 8.34
CA TRP A 51 -5.52 4.12 8.76
C TRP A 51 -6.35 3.22 9.69
N ALA A 52 -7.24 3.81 10.50
CA ALA A 52 -8.15 3.10 11.40
C ALA A 52 -9.31 2.37 10.68
N ASP A 53 -9.65 2.80 9.46
CA ASP A 53 -10.70 2.20 8.65
C ASP A 53 -10.19 0.99 7.84
N ILE A 54 -8.88 0.88 7.68
CA ILE A 54 -8.25 -0.28 7.05
C ILE A 54 -8.21 -1.41 8.06
N THR A 55 -8.88 -2.51 7.76
CA THR A 55 -8.98 -3.70 8.63
C THR A 55 -7.96 -4.78 8.29
N GLY A 56 -7.39 -4.72 7.09
CA GLY A 56 -6.35 -5.63 6.67
C GLY A 56 -5.98 -5.48 5.20
N ALA A 57 -5.17 -6.42 4.74
CA ALA A 57 -4.81 -6.57 3.35
C ALA A 57 -4.66 -8.07 3.04
N TYR A 58 -4.86 -8.43 1.78
CA TYR A 58 -4.69 -9.79 1.29
C TYR A 58 -3.70 -9.81 0.13
N TYR A 59 -2.92 -10.88 0.04
CA TYR A 59 -1.88 -11.06 -0.96
C TYR A 59 -1.70 -12.55 -1.20
N ASP A 60 -2.09 -13.01 -2.39
CA ASP A 60 -1.96 -14.40 -2.84
C ASP A 60 -1.09 -14.49 -4.10
N ASP A 61 -1.12 -15.64 -4.77
CA ASP A 61 -0.32 -15.86 -5.98
C ASP A 61 -0.82 -15.06 -7.19
N GLU A 62 -2.09 -14.66 -7.21
CA GLU A 62 -2.74 -14.01 -8.36
C GLU A 62 -2.88 -12.50 -8.19
N SER A 63 -3.04 -12.04 -6.96
CA SER A 63 -3.63 -10.75 -6.65
C SER A 63 -3.26 -10.20 -5.28
N TRP A 64 -3.55 -8.93 -5.09
CA TRP A 64 -3.51 -8.29 -3.78
C TRP A 64 -4.64 -7.28 -3.64
N GLU A 65 -5.08 -7.07 -2.41
CA GLU A 65 -6.17 -6.16 -2.06
C GLU A 65 -6.02 -5.54 -0.67
N ILE A 66 -6.64 -4.37 -0.49
CA ILE A 66 -6.75 -3.68 0.81
C ILE A 66 -8.21 -3.79 1.27
N ILE A 67 -8.41 -4.17 2.53
CA ILE A 67 -9.72 -4.44 3.11
C ILE A 67 -10.11 -3.28 4.03
N LEU A 68 -11.16 -2.55 3.66
CA LEU A 68 -11.69 -1.43 4.44
C LEU A 68 -12.94 -1.86 5.20
N ARG A 69 -13.14 -1.32 6.41
CA ARG A 69 -14.24 -1.65 7.33
C ARG A 69 -15.63 -1.54 6.69
N ASN A 70 -15.85 -0.53 5.85
CA ASN A 70 -17.15 -0.19 5.27
C ASN A 70 -17.23 -0.41 3.75
N TYR A 71 -16.24 -1.09 3.16
CA TYR A 71 -16.19 -1.28 1.70
C TYR A 71 -16.77 -2.64 1.31
N ILE A 72 -18.01 -2.61 0.85
CA ILE A 72 -18.80 -3.80 0.44
C ILE A 72 -18.33 -4.31 -0.95
N GLY A 73 -17.50 -3.55 -1.68
CA GLY A 73 -16.98 -3.91 -2.99
C GLY A 73 -15.66 -4.69 -2.92
N ARG A 74 -15.46 -5.66 -3.82
CA ARG A 74 -14.12 -6.23 -4.12
C ARG A 74 -13.29 -5.34 -5.06
N GLY A 75 -13.50 -4.03 -5.03
CA GLY A 75 -13.01 -3.08 -6.04
C GLY A 75 -11.52 -2.73 -5.98
N MET A 76 -10.81 -3.10 -4.91
CA MET A 76 -9.38 -2.84 -4.73
C MET A 76 -8.53 -4.09 -4.95
N ARG A 77 -8.85 -4.91 -5.95
CA ARG A 77 -8.07 -6.10 -6.31
C ARG A 77 -7.20 -5.84 -7.54
N PHE A 78 -5.90 -6.03 -7.37
CA PHE A 78 -4.90 -5.74 -8.39
C PHE A 78 -4.08 -6.99 -8.71
N ARG A 79 -3.64 -7.13 -9.96
CA ARG A 79 -2.85 -8.29 -10.40
C ARG A 79 -1.47 -8.28 -9.76
N ARG A 80 -1.03 -9.44 -9.27
CA ARG A 80 0.34 -9.63 -8.74
C ARG A 80 1.37 -9.84 -9.86
N GLY A 81 0.99 -10.52 -10.93
CA GLY A 81 1.87 -10.85 -12.07
C GLY A 81 2.27 -9.66 -12.94
N VAL A 82 1.86 -8.43 -12.58
CA VAL A 82 2.15 -7.20 -13.33
C VAL A 82 2.81 -6.19 -12.38
N PRO A 83 3.78 -5.37 -12.84
CA PRO A 83 4.46 -4.44 -11.96
C PRO A 83 3.52 -3.46 -11.25
N CYS A 84 3.54 -3.51 -9.91
CA CYS A 84 3.01 -2.47 -9.04
C CYS A 84 4.14 -1.48 -8.73
N GLY A 85 3.85 -0.19 -8.85
CA GLY A 85 4.83 0.87 -8.67
C GLY A 85 4.36 1.96 -7.71
N ILE A 86 5.30 2.72 -7.19
CA ILE A 86 5.07 3.93 -6.40
C ILE A 86 5.86 5.09 -7.01
N VAL A 87 5.22 6.26 -7.10
CA VAL A 87 5.91 7.54 -7.26
C VAL A 87 5.83 8.25 -5.92
N GLU A 88 6.97 8.39 -5.24
CA GLU A 88 7.05 8.98 -3.91
C GLU A 88 6.66 10.47 -3.96
N GLU A 89 6.06 10.96 -2.88
CA GLU A 89 5.70 12.38 -2.75
C GLU A 89 6.92 13.29 -2.93
N GLY A 90 6.82 14.27 -3.83
CA GLY A 90 7.95 15.15 -4.19
C GLY A 90 8.97 14.54 -5.16
N HIS A 91 8.75 13.32 -5.64
CA HIS A 91 9.60 12.65 -6.63
C HIS A 91 8.83 12.38 -7.94
N GLU A 92 9.59 12.20 -9.03
CA GLU A 92 9.03 11.87 -10.36
C GLU A 92 9.30 10.42 -10.78
N THR A 93 10.20 9.71 -10.07
CA THR A 93 10.63 8.37 -10.45
C THR A 93 9.68 7.30 -9.94
N LEU A 94 9.22 6.44 -10.86
CA LEU A 94 8.48 5.22 -10.52
C LEU A 94 9.43 4.16 -9.96
N LYS A 95 9.16 3.69 -8.74
CA LYS A 95 9.87 2.56 -8.11
C LYS A 95 8.96 1.33 -8.08
N THR A 96 9.51 0.15 -8.35
CA THR A 96 8.77 -1.14 -8.28
C THR A 96 9.12 -1.98 -7.06
N ASN A 97 10.11 -1.54 -6.28
CA ASN A 97 10.51 -2.18 -5.03
C ASN A 97 11.13 -1.16 -4.07
N ILE A 98 11.11 -1.50 -2.77
CA ILE A 98 11.78 -0.76 -1.69
C ILE A 98 12.56 -1.79 -0.87
N GLN A 99 13.88 -1.59 -0.72
CA GLN A 99 14.76 -2.53 0.00
C GLN A 99 14.65 -3.98 -0.52
N GLY A 100 14.37 -4.17 -1.81
CA GLY A 100 14.18 -5.49 -2.43
C GLY A 100 12.77 -6.10 -2.26
N PHE A 101 11.87 -5.44 -1.54
CA PHE A 101 10.48 -5.88 -1.36
C PHE A 101 9.57 -5.23 -2.40
N ALA A 102 8.65 -6.01 -2.97
CA ALA A 102 7.67 -5.51 -3.92
C ALA A 102 6.74 -4.45 -3.26
N ILE A 103 6.33 -3.44 -4.03
CA ILE A 103 5.48 -2.34 -3.52
C ILE A 103 4.25 -2.83 -2.74
N PRO A 104 3.48 -3.83 -3.18
CA PRO A 104 2.32 -4.31 -2.41
C PRO A 104 2.72 -4.79 -1.00
N VAL A 105 3.86 -5.44 -0.85
CA VAL A 105 4.36 -5.90 0.46
C VAL A 105 4.71 -4.70 1.34
N CYS A 106 5.34 -3.67 0.78
CA CYS A 106 5.64 -2.44 1.50
C CYS A 106 4.36 -1.69 1.92
N VAL A 107 3.30 -1.71 1.11
CA VAL A 107 1.99 -1.14 1.46
C VAL A 107 1.36 -1.91 2.62
N MET A 108 1.38 -3.25 2.58
CA MET A 108 0.88 -4.07 3.69
C MET A 108 1.64 -3.82 4.98
N ASN A 109 2.98 -3.71 4.91
CA ASN A 109 3.80 -3.34 6.05
C ASN A 109 3.43 -1.95 6.58
N ARG A 110 3.14 -0.99 5.69
CA ARG A 110 2.72 0.36 6.09
C ARG A 110 1.39 0.31 6.86
N ILE A 111 0.40 -0.44 6.37
CA ILE A 111 -0.89 -0.62 7.07
C ILE A 111 -0.65 -1.20 8.47
N ALA A 112 0.10 -2.29 8.58
CA ALA A 112 0.39 -2.92 9.87
C ALA A 112 1.19 -2.01 10.82
N PHE A 113 2.06 -1.15 10.28
CA PHE A 113 2.81 -0.18 11.06
C PHE A 113 1.91 0.91 11.64
N GLU A 114 1.01 1.48 10.84
CA GLU A 114 0.09 2.52 11.31
C GLU A 114 -0.95 1.96 12.29
N GLN A 115 -1.47 0.75 12.04
CA GLN A 115 -2.38 0.08 12.99
C GLN A 115 -1.73 -0.15 14.37
N LYS A 116 -0.43 -0.48 14.42
CA LYS A 116 0.30 -0.61 15.69
C LYS A 116 0.41 0.70 16.47
N LYS A 117 0.52 1.84 15.78
CA LYS A 117 0.55 3.15 16.45
C LYS A 117 -0.80 3.52 17.07
N LEU A 118 -1.90 3.10 16.43
CA LEU A 118 -3.26 3.31 16.91
C LEU A 118 -3.60 2.43 18.11
N HIS A 119 -3.00 1.24 18.19
CA HIS A 119 -3.17 0.27 19.28
C HIS A 119 -1.83 -0.12 19.91
N PRO A 120 -1.18 0.78 20.65
CA PRO A 120 0.07 0.47 21.34
C PRO A 120 -0.23 -0.55 22.45
N THR A 121 0.36 -1.74 22.34
CA THR A 121 0.39 -2.77 23.41
C THR A 121 1.34 -2.40 24.52
#